data_AF-A0A177QFM5-F1
#
_entry.id   AF-A0A177QFM5-F1
#
_cell.length_a   1.000
_cell.length_b   1.000
_cell.length_c   1.000
_cell.angle_alpha   90.00
_cell.angle_beta   90.00
_cell.angle_gamma   90.00
#
_symmetry.space_group_name_H-M   'P 1'
#
loop_
_entity.id
_entity.type
_entity.pdbx_description
1 polymer ?
#
loop_
_entity_poly.entity_id
_entity_poly.type
_entity_poly.pdbx_seq_one_letter_code
_entity_poly.pdbx_strand_id
1 'polypeptide(L)'
;MPFSIRPHRRIPVLCSVTDNVGPFGKMSATLFSILLLVIGALLGCASENLDEVRAAKPIRTTTFETPYDKLATCVKQRVERELWLFGGEPSVHWKRDGGPLIRVYAIYSRNTLFDVTIEQTQSDRTTVEYRQGVDGYGIQSQTWGIIVSCNRQGLAPVDEPAAAAGQNH
;
A
#
# COMPACT_ATOMS: atom_id res chain seq x y z
N MET A 1 45.96 -23.34 -70.01
CA MET A 1 47.29 -23.63 -69.42
C MET A 1 47.43 -22.82 -68.14
N PRO A 2 47.85 -23.44 -67.02
CA PRO A 2 47.86 -22.86 -65.68
C PRO A 2 49.22 -22.22 -65.35
N PHE A 3 49.28 -21.29 -64.38
CA PHE A 3 50.42 -21.23 -63.45
C PHE A 3 49.94 -20.86 -62.05
N SER A 4 50.37 -21.74 -61.15
CA SER A 4 50.17 -21.80 -59.71
C SER A 4 51.20 -20.92 -59.01
N ILE A 5 50.77 -20.11 -58.03
CA ILE A 5 51.67 -19.50 -57.04
C ILE A 5 51.03 -19.67 -55.66
N ARG A 6 51.62 -20.54 -54.84
CA ARG A 6 51.37 -20.61 -53.39
C ARG A 6 51.98 -19.40 -52.70
N PRO A 7 51.41 -18.96 -51.57
CA PRO A 7 52.26 -18.69 -50.41
C PRO A 7 51.68 -19.39 -49.16
N HIS A 8 52.39 -20.34 -48.57
CA HIS A 8 53.33 -20.12 -47.47
C HIS A 8 52.73 -19.49 -46.22
N ARG A 9 52.33 -20.41 -45.33
CA ARG A 9 51.99 -20.26 -43.93
C ARG A 9 53.13 -19.52 -43.18
N ARG A 10 52.83 -18.41 -42.51
CA ARG A 10 53.58 -17.95 -41.33
C ARG A 10 52.62 -17.51 -40.22
N ILE A 11 53.03 -17.90 -39.03
CA ILE A 11 52.40 -17.88 -37.71
C ILE A 11 51.99 -16.45 -37.28
N PRO A 12 50.92 -16.28 -36.49
CA PRO A 12 50.50 -14.96 -36.00
C PRO A 12 51.55 -14.40 -35.03
N VAL A 13 51.99 -13.18 -35.31
CA VAL A 13 52.68 -12.34 -34.32
C VAL A 13 51.61 -11.82 -33.37
N LEU A 14 51.73 -12.17 -32.09
CA LEU A 14 51.05 -11.48 -31.00
C LEU A 14 51.36 -9.99 -31.11
N CYS A 15 50.38 -9.19 -31.52
CA CYS A 15 50.31 -7.80 -31.14
C CYS A 15 49.33 -7.73 -29.97
N SER A 16 49.90 -7.78 -28.77
CA SER A 16 49.31 -7.33 -27.54
C SER A 16 48.66 -5.96 -27.75
N VAL A 17 47.33 -5.92 -27.82
CA VAL A 17 46.58 -4.69 -27.55
C VAL A 17 46.79 -4.42 -26.07
N THR A 18 47.73 -3.54 -25.79
CA THR A 18 47.81 -2.88 -24.50
C THR A 18 46.54 -2.05 -24.37
N ASP A 19 45.70 -2.43 -23.41
CA ASP A 19 44.64 -1.59 -22.88
C ASP A 19 45.25 -0.25 -22.46
N ASN A 20 45.16 0.74 -23.34
CA ASN A 20 45.34 2.13 -22.95
C ASN A 20 44.09 2.57 -22.18
N VAL A 21 44.03 2.14 -20.91
CA VAL A 21 43.15 2.72 -19.91
C VAL A 21 43.64 4.13 -19.63
N GLY A 22 43.26 5.06 -20.49
CA GLY A 22 43.43 6.48 -20.25
C GLY A 22 42.66 6.91 -18.98
N PRO A 23 43.16 7.89 -18.22
CA PRO A 23 42.60 8.28 -16.93
C PRO A 23 41.20 8.94 -17.01
N PHE A 24 40.70 9.22 -18.22
CA PHE A 24 39.41 9.90 -18.44
C PHE A 24 38.16 9.01 -18.25
N GLY A 25 38.29 7.68 -18.30
CA GLY A 25 37.14 6.78 -18.08
C GLY A 25 36.68 6.68 -16.62
N LYS A 26 37.60 6.92 -15.67
CA LYS A 26 37.33 6.79 -14.22
C LYS A 26 36.52 7.97 -13.66
N MET A 27 36.66 9.18 -14.22
CA MET A 27 35.86 10.35 -13.83
C MET A 27 34.42 10.25 -14.32
N SER A 28 34.19 9.68 -15.51
CA SER A 28 32.82 9.48 -16.04
C SER A 28 32.05 8.45 -15.23
N ALA A 29 32.67 7.31 -14.91
CA ALA A 29 32.02 6.25 -14.13
C ALA A 29 31.65 6.70 -12.70
N THR A 30 32.52 7.47 -12.04
CA THR A 30 32.24 8.00 -10.69
C THR A 30 31.11 9.03 -10.69
N LEU A 31 31.07 9.93 -11.68
CA LEU A 31 29.95 10.87 -11.86
C LEU A 31 28.63 10.13 -12.14
N PHE A 32 28.66 9.09 -12.97
CA PHE A 32 27.47 8.27 -13.26
C PHE A 32 26.97 7.51 -12.02
N SER A 33 27.87 6.94 -11.22
CA SER A 33 27.52 6.27 -9.96
C SER A 33 26.98 7.24 -8.91
N ILE A 34 27.56 8.43 -8.79
CA ILE A 34 27.04 9.48 -7.89
C ILE A 34 25.66 9.95 -8.37
N LEU A 35 25.47 10.14 -9.68
CA LEU A 35 24.18 10.52 -10.25
C LEU A 35 23.11 9.44 -10.00
N LEU A 36 23.44 8.16 -10.15
CA LEU A 36 22.52 7.05 -9.85
C LEU A 36 22.20 6.95 -8.35
N LEU A 37 23.17 7.21 -7.47
CA LEU A 37 22.94 7.29 -6.03
C LEU A 37 22.06 8.48 -5.65
N VAL A 38 22.25 9.65 -6.28
CA VAL A 38 21.42 10.84 -6.08
C VAL A 38 20.00 10.60 -6.61
N ILE A 39 19.85 10.01 -7.80
CA ILE A 39 18.53 9.64 -8.34
C ILE A 39 17.86 8.58 -7.45
N GLY A 40 18.62 7.59 -6.97
CA GLY A 40 18.12 6.58 -6.02
C GLY A 40 17.70 7.17 -4.68
N ALA A 41 18.46 8.12 -4.14
CA ALA A 41 18.13 8.83 -2.90
C ALA A 41 16.93 9.77 -3.06
N LEU A 42 16.79 10.41 -4.22
CA LEU A 42 15.64 11.26 -4.56
C LEU A 42 14.37 10.44 -4.82
N LEU A 43 14.49 9.24 -5.42
CA LEU A 43 13.38 8.30 -5.59
C LEU A 43 12.95 7.64 -4.27
N GLY A 44 13.88 7.51 -3.31
CA GLY A 44 13.61 6.97 -1.98
C GLY A 44 12.77 7.87 -1.05
N CYS A 45 12.58 9.14 -1.41
CA CYS A 45 11.75 10.10 -0.64
C CYS A 45 10.30 10.19 -1.15
N ALA A 46 9.85 9.23 -1.95
CA ALA A 46 8.42 9.06 -2.26
C ALA A 46 7.74 8.19 -1.20
N SER A 47 7.98 8.46 0.09
CA SER A 47 7.31 7.72 1.16
C SER A 47 5.89 8.24 1.31
N GLU A 48 4.92 7.33 1.20
CA GLU A 48 3.57 7.56 1.68
C GLU A 48 3.67 8.02 3.15
N ASN A 49 3.10 9.17 3.50
CA ASN A 49 3.18 9.76 4.85
C ASN A 49 2.40 8.97 5.92
N LEU A 50 2.15 7.68 5.69
CA LEU A 50 1.36 6.81 6.54
C LEU A 50 1.94 6.69 7.95
N ASP A 51 3.27 6.64 8.08
CA ASP A 51 3.91 6.57 9.39
C ASP A 51 3.77 7.87 10.18
N GLU A 52 3.76 9.02 9.49
CA GLU A 52 3.44 10.31 10.11
C GLU A 52 1.98 10.33 10.59
N VAL A 53 1.04 9.89 9.75
CA VAL A 53 -0.38 9.80 10.12
C VAL A 53 -0.57 8.86 11.31
N ARG A 54 0.14 7.73 11.37
CA ARG A 54 0.08 6.78 12.49
C ARG A 54 0.62 7.34 13.79
N ALA A 55 1.70 8.13 13.72
CA ALA A 55 2.29 8.79 14.88
C ALA A 55 1.39 9.92 15.42
N ALA A 56 0.49 10.46 14.59
CA ALA A 56 -0.46 11.47 15.01
C ALA A 56 -1.52 10.91 15.98
N LYS A 57 -2.00 11.79 16.87
CA LYS A 57 -3.09 11.47 17.79
C LYS A 57 -4.40 11.26 17.00
N PRO A 58 -5.24 10.27 17.36
CA PRO A 58 -6.58 10.14 16.79
C PRO A 58 -7.38 11.42 16.94
N ILE A 59 -8.07 11.81 15.87
CA ILE A 59 -9.01 12.95 15.89
C ILE A 59 -10.35 12.49 16.48
N ARG A 60 -10.70 11.22 16.27
CA ARG A 60 -11.87 10.61 16.89
C ARG A 60 -11.51 9.23 17.40
N THR A 61 -12.03 8.91 18.57
CA THR A 61 -12.01 7.58 19.16
C THR A 61 -13.40 7.29 19.71
N THR A 62 -13.95 6.12 19.41
CA THR A 62 -15.25 5.71 19.93
C THR A 62 -15.31 4.20 20.08
N THR A 63 -15.95 3.75 21.15
CA THR A 63 -16.28 2.33 21.36
C THR A 63 -17.71 2.07 20.94
N PHE A 64 -17.89 1.04 20.13
CA PHE A 64 -19.17 0.61 19.57
C PHE A 64 -19.58 -0.72 20.20
N GLU A 65 -20.87 -0.86 20.50
CA GLU A 65 -21.50 -2.12 20.96
C GLU A 65 -21.81 -3.04 19.77
N THR A 66 -20.81 -3.23 18.90
CA THR A 66 -20.86 -4.16 17.78
C THR A 66 -19.63 -5.07 17.88
N PRO A 67 -19.79 -6.41 17.72
CA PRO A 67 -18.67 -7.33 17.70
C PRO A 67 -17.63 -6.98 16.64
N TYR A 68 -16.35 -7.19 16.98
CA TYR A 68 -15.20 -6.81 16.17
C TYR A 68 -15.31 -7.30 14.74
N ASP A 69 -15.55 -8.60 14.53
CA ASP A 69 -15.58 -9.18 13.19
C ASP A 69 -16.66 -8.56 12.30
N LYS A 70 -17.83 -8.23 12.87
CA LYS A 70 -18.92 -7.59 12.13
C LYS A 70 -18.56 -6.16 11.72
N LEU A 71 -18.07 -5.36 12.67
CA LEU A 71 -17.74 -3.96 12.40
C LEU A 71 -16.54 -3.84 11.44
N ALA A 72 -15.47 -4.58 11.72
CA ALA A 72 -14.25 -4.63 10.92
C ALA A 72 -14.55 -5.00 9.45
N THR A 73 -15.35 -6.06 9.25
CA THR A 73 -15.70 -6.55 7.91
C THR A 73 -16.54 -5.55 7.15
N CYS A 74 -17.57 -4.97 7.78
CA CYS A 74 -18.43 -3.98 7.14
C CYS A 74 -17.65 -2.72 6.75
N VAL A 75 -16.82 -2.17 7.66
CA VAL A 75 -16.05 -0.96 7.38
C VAL A 75 -15.10 -1.19 6.22
N LYS A 76 -14.35 -2.29 6.22
CA LYS A 76 -13.47 -2.67 5.11
C LYS A 76 -14.23 -2.71 3.79
N GLN A 77 -15.32 -3.48 3.72
CA GLN A 77 -16.09 -3.66 2.49
C GLN A 77 -16.69 -2.36 1.96
N ARG A 78 -17.20 -1.50 2.85
CA ARG A 78 -17.82 -0.24 2.45
C ARG A 78 -16.80 0.78 1.99
N VAL A 79 -15.66 0.88 2.67
CA VAL A 79 -14.57 1.77 2.25
C VAL A 79 -14.03 1.35 0.88
N GLU A 80 -13.87 0.04 0.62
CA GLU A 80 -13.45 -0.49 -0.69
C GLU A 80 -14.49 -0.28 -1.80
N ARG A 81 -15.79 -0.27 -1.46
CA ARG A 81 -16.88 -0.12 -2.44
C ARG A 81 -17.24 1.33 -2.74
N GLU A 82 -17.17 2.20 -1.75
CA GLU A 82 -17.65 3.59 -1.82
C GLU A 82 -16.50 4.59 -2.05
N LEU A 83 -15.52 4.21 -2.87
CA LEU A 83 -14.33 5.00 -3.18
C LEU A 83 -14.65 6.42 -3.66
N TRP A 84 -15.75 6.55 -4.42
CA TRP A 84 -16.24 7.81 -4.94
C TRP A 84 -16.54 8.87 -3.87
N LEU A 85 -16.79 8.47 -2.62
CA LEU A 85 -17.00 9.40 -1.50
C LEU A 85 -15.75 10.22 -1.15
N PHE A 86 -14.58 9.80 -1.63
CA PHE A 86 -13.30 10.40 -1.28
C PHE A 86 -12.74 11.30 -2.39
N GLY A 87 -13.56 11.71 -3.35
CA GLY A 87 -13.17 12.72 -4.37
C GLY A 87 -12.26 12.18 -5.47
N GLY A 88 -12.23 10.86 -5.69
CA GLY A 88 -11.42 10.20 -6.71
C GLY A 88 -11.43 8.69 -6.55
N GLU A 89 -10.40 8.03 -7.08
CA GLU A 89 -10.14 6.60 -6.88
C GLU A 89 -8.93 6.42 -5.96
N PRO A 90 -9.08 6.56 -4.64
CA PRO A 90 -7.98 6.26 -3.73
C PRO A 90 -7.68 4.75 -3.70
N SER A 91 -6.42 4.42 -3.49
CA SER A 91 -6.01 3.05 -3.19
C SER A 91 -6.33 2.75 -1.73
N VAL A 92 -7.28 1.85 -1.50
CA VAL A 92 -7.64 1.39 -0.15
C VAL A 92 -6.82 0.17 0.22
N HIS A 93 -6.26 0.19 1.42
CA HIS A 93 -5.46 -0.87 1.96
C HIS A 93 -5.96 -1.23 3.36
N TRP A 94 -5.74 -2.48 3.73
CA TRP A 94 -5.99 -2.94 5.08
C TRP A 94 -4.90 -3.90 5.52
N LYS A 95 -4.62 -3.91 6.82
CA LYS A 95 -3.60 -4.77 7.42
C LYS A 95 -4.04 -5.20 8.80
N ARG A 96 -3.73 -6.45 9.17
CA ARG A 96 -3.85 -6.94 10.54
C ARG A 96 -2.53 -6.69 11.26
N ASP A 97 -2.57 -5.94 12.36
CA ASP A 97 -1.38 -5.46 13.09
C ASP A 97 -1.25 -6.15 14.46
N GLY A 98 -1.30 -7.49 14.45
CA GLY A 98 -1.24 -8.32 15.66
C GLY A 98 -2.57 -8.37 16.43
N GLY A 99 -2.86 -9.50 17.07
CA GLY A 99 -4.11 -9.68 17.84
C GLY A 99 -5.40 -9.40 17.04
N PRO A 100 -6.50 -9.06 17.71
CA PRO A 100 -7.76 -8.63 17.08
C PRO A 100 -7.72 -7.12 16.78
N LEU A 101 -6.72 -6.69 16.02
CA LEU A 101 -6.55 -5.32 15.54
C LEU A 101 -6.36 -5.31 14.02
N ILE A 102 -7.20 -4.55 13.33
CA ILE A 102 -7.03 -4.22 11.91
C ILE A 102 -6.89 -2.71 11.71
N ARG A 103 -6.16 -2.36 10.67
CA ARG A 103 -6.09 -1.01 10.13
C ARG A 103 -6.69 -0.97 8.75
N VAL A 104 -7.42 0.09 8.45
CA VAL A 104 -7.94 0.41 7.13
C VAL A 104 -7.51 1.83 6.80
N TYR A 105 -6.74 1.99 5.73
CA TYR A 105 -6.22 3.29 5.30
C TYR A 105 -6.40 3.46 3.80
N ALA A 106 -6.48 4.72 3.37
CA ALA A 106 -6.62 5.06 1.96
C ALA A 106 -5.50 6.03 1.55
N ILE A 107 -4.99 5.85 0.34
CA ILE A 107 -3.90 6.66 -0.23
C ILE A 107 -4.37 7.24 -1.55
N TYR A 108 -4.16 8.53 -1.73
CA TYR A 108 -4.42 9.24 -2.98
C TYR A 108 -3.22 10.12 -3.33
N SER A 109 -2.74 10.03 -4.57
CA SER A 109 -1.59 10.82 -5.04
C SER A 109 -0.36 10.76 -4.10
N ARG A 110 -0.08 9.56 -3.54
CA ARG A 110 0.98 9.27 -2.56
C ARG A 110 0.78 9.85 -1.15
N ASN A 111 -0.34 10.50 -0.88
CA ASN A 111 -0.69 11.00 0.43
C ASN A 111 -1.76 10.11 1.07
N THR A 112 -1.56 9.78 2.34
CA THR A 112 -2.55 9.11 3.15
C THR A 112 -3.72 10.07 3.35
N LEU A 113 -4.91 9.59 3.06
CA LEU A 113 -6.17 10.29 3.27
C LEU A 113 -6.67 10.09 4.71
N PHE A 114 -6.64 8.85 5.20
CA PHE A 114 -6.99 8.51 6.57
C PHE A 114 -6.34 7.19 6.98
N ASP A 115 -6.26 6.97 8.30
CA ASP A 115 -5.97 5.68 8.93
C ASP A 115 -7.04 5.39 9.99
N VAL A 116 -7.72 4.26 9.85
CA VAL A 116 -8.74 3.78 10.79
C VAL A 116 -8.22 2.52 11.48
N THR A 117 -8.05 2.59 12.79
CA THR A 117 -7.76 1.41 13.61
C THR A 117 -9.06 0.86 14.17
N ILE A 118 -9.28 -0.45 14.06
CA ILE A 118 -10.41 -1.16 14.64
C ILE A 118 -9.84 -2.25 15.53
N GLU A 119 -10.19 -2.23 16.80
CA GLU A 119 -9.63 -3.13 17.82
C GLU A 119 -10.75 -3.74 18.67
N GLN A 120 -10.65 -5.04 18.92
CA GLN A 120 -11.53 -5.71 19.87
C GLN A 120 -11.12 -5.36 21.30
N THR A 121 -12.04 -4.72 22.03
CA THR A 121 -11.82 -4.39 23.45
C THR A 121 -12.49 -5.38 24.40
N GLN A 122 -13.67 -5.89 24.01
CA GLN A 122 -14.39 -6.96 24.69
C GLN A 122 -15.08 -7.82 23.63
N SER A 123 -15.65 -8.97 24.02
CA SER A 123 -16.27 -9.92 23.07
C SER A 123 -17.36 -9.28 22.19
N ASP A 124 -18.08 -8.30 22.72
CA ASP A 124 -19.20 -7.59 22.10
C ASP A 124 -18.91 -6.11 21.79
N ARG A 125 -17.70 -5.63 22.10
CA ARG A 125 -17.34 -4.21 21.98
C ARG A 125 -16.06 -3.98 21.20
N THR A 126 -16.15 -3.04 20.26
CA THR A 126 -15.08 -2.70 19.34
C THR A 126 -14.73 -1.23 19.47
N THR A 127 -13.46 -0.91 19.68
CA THR A 127 -12.98 0.46 19.65
C THR A 127 -12.47 0.81 18.27
N VAL A 128 -12.84 1.98 17.80
CA VAL A 128 -12.42 2.53 16.52
C VAL A 128 -11.73 3.86 16.75
N GLU A 129 -10.52 3.98 16.21
CA GLU A 129 -9.78 5.24 16.15
C GLU A 129 -9.69 5.71 14.71
N TYR A 130 -9.93 7.01 14.49
CA TYR A 130 -9.78 7.65 13.20
C TYR A 130 -8.67 8.71 13.28
N ARG A 131 -7.68 8.57 12.40
CA ARG A 131 -6.62 9.55 12.15
C ARG A 131 -6.81 10.09 10.73
N GLN A 132 -6.70 11.40 10.60
CA GLN A 132 -6.75 12.08 9.31
C GLN A 132 -5.33 12.18 8.77
N GLY A 133 -5.16 11.91 7.48
CA GLY A 133 -3.93 12.24 6.78
C GLY A 133 -3.97 13.64 6.17
N VAL A 134 -2.82 14.12 5.69
CA VAL A 134 -2.62 15.52 5.26
C VAL A 134 -3.65 15.96 4.23
N ASP A 135 -3.95 15.11 3.25
CA ASP A 135 -4.93 15.38 2.18
C ASP A 135 -6.34 14.90 2.53
N GLY A 136 -6.55 14.40 3.75
CA GLY A 136 -7.84 13.91 4.24
C GLY A 136 -8.82 14.99 4.67
N TYR A 137 -8.60 16.26 4.29
CA TYR A 137 -9.49 17.35 4.67
C TYR A 137 -10.85 17.19 3.97
N GLY A 138 -11.94 17.23 4.74
CA GLY A 138 -13.30 17.13 4.21
C GLY A 138 -13.83 15.71 3.95
N ILE A 139 -13.02 14.66 4.11
CA ILE A 139 -13.47 13.25 4.00
C ILE A 139 -13.76 12.58 5.34
N GLN A 140 -13.41 13.22 6.46
CA GLN A 140 -13.63 12.70 7.81
C GLN A 140 -15.09 12.31 8.05
N SER A 141 -16.03 13.16 7.63
CA SER A 141 -17.45 12.92 7.87
C SER A 141 -17.98 11.69 7.12
N GLN A 142 -17.41 11.41 5.95
CA GLN A 142 -17.74 10.30 5.07
C GLN A 142 -17.19 9.00 5.65
N THR A 143 -15.88 8.97 5.96
CA THR A 143 -15.25 7.80 6.61
C THR A 143 -15.93 7.48 7.94
N TRP A 144 -16.19 8.49 8.77
CA TRP A 144 -16.89 8.30 10.04
C TRP A 144 -18.35 7.88 9.85
N GLY A 145 -19.02 8.42 8.83
CA GLY A 145 -20.39 8.04 8.45
C GLY A 145 -20.49 6.55 8.08
N ILE A 146 -19.51 6.01 7.35
CA ILE A 146 -19.42 4.57 7.06
C ILE A 146 -19.31 3.77 8.36
N ILE A 147 -18.41 4.14 9.27
CA ILE A 147 -18.21 3.45 10.56
C ILE A 147 -19.51 3.43 11.37
N VAL A 148 -20.16 4.59 11.53
CA VAL A 148 -21.42 4.72 12.27
C VAL A 148 -22.53 3.90 11.60
N SER A 149 -22.60 3.91 10.27
CA SER A 149 -23.60 3.12 9.54
C SER A 149 -23.36 1.62 9.67
N CYS A 150 -22.11 1.17 9.67
CA CYS A 150 -21.76 -0.24 9.90
C CYS A 150 -22.12 -0.70 11.31
N ASN A 151 -21.89 0.14 12.32
CA ASN A 151 -22.35 -0.13 13.69
C ASN A 151 -23.87 -0.29 13.74
N ARG A 152 -24.64 0.57 13.07
CA ARG A 152 -26.11 0.46 13.04
C ARG A 152 -26.60 -0.82 12.34
N GLN A 153 -25.91 -1.28 11.30
CA GLN A 153 -26.24 -2.53 10.60
C GLN A 153 -25.91 -3.78 11.45
N GLY A 154 -24.85 -3.73 12.25
CA GLY A 154 -24.49 -4.82 13.18
C GLY A 154 -25.48 -5.01 14.34
N LEU A 155 -26.32 -4.00 14.59
CA LEU A 155 -27.41 -3.98 15.57
C LEU A 155 -28.77 -4.41 15.00
N ALA A 156 -28.90 -4.54 13.68
CA ALA A 156 -30.08 -5.18 13.10
C ALA A 156 -29.97 -6.69 13.35
N PRO A 157 -31.05 -7.35 13.83
CA PRO A 157 -31.06 -8.80 13.90
C PRO A 157 -30.74 -9.34 12.50
N VAL A 158 -29.75 -10.23 12.43
CA VAL A 158 -29.50 -11.00 11.22
C VAL A 158 -30.75 -11.84 11.05
N ASP A 159 -31.56 -11.55 10.03
CA ASP A 159 -32.63 -12.45 9.62
C ASP A 159 -31.98 -13.81 9.34
N GLU A 160 -32.07 -14.69 10.33
CA GLU A 160 -31.72 -16.10 10.21
C GLU A 160 -32.59 -16.62 9.05
N PRO A 161 -32.01 -17.15 7.96
CA PRO A 161 -32.82 -17.70 6.89
C PRO A 161 -33.70 -18.75 7.53
N ALA A 162 -35.02 -18.53 7.48
CA ALA A 162 -36.03 -19.37 8.09
C ALA A 162 -35.65 -20.82 7.81
N ALA A 163 -35.10 -21.48 8.84
CA ALA A 163 -34.84 -22.91 8.81
C ALA A 163 -36.18 -23.51 8.41
N ALA A 164 -36.18 -24.16 7.24
CA ALA A 164 -37.35 -24.74 6.62
C ALA A 164 -38.13 -25.51 7.70
N ALA A 165 -39.20 -24.90 8.17
CA ALA A 165 -40.16 -25.56 9.03
C ALA A 165 -40.69 -26.71 8.20
N GLY A 166 -40.31 -27.93 8.57
CA GLY A 166 -40.85 -29.13 7.98
C GLY A 166 -42.37 -29.06 8.05
N GLN A 167 -43.01 -29.01 6.90
CA GLN A 167 -44.39 -29.45 6.75
C GLN A 167 -44.34 -30.90 6.29
N ASN A 168 -44.22 -31.80 7.27
CA ASN A 168 -44.79 -33.13 7.14
C ASN A 168 -46.30 -32.96 7.28
N HIS A 169 -47.03 -33.11 6.18
CA HIS A 169 -48.39 -33.61 6.16
C HIS A 169 -48.67 -34.31 4.83
#